data_AF-A0A529ZN09-F1
#
_entry.id   AF-A0A529ZN09-F1
#
_cell.length_a   1.000
_cell.length_b   1.000
_cell.length_c   1.000
_cell.angle_alpha   90.00
_cell.angle_beta   90.00
_cell.angle_gamma   90.00
#
_symmetry.space_group_name_H-M   'P 1'
#
loop_
_entity.id
_entity.type
_entity.pdbx_description
1 polymer ?
#
loop_
_entity_poly.entity_id
_entity_poly.type
_entity_poly.pdbx_seq_one_letter_code
_entity_poly.pdbx_strand_id
1 'polypeptide(L)'
;GIKYRTSTALSQAIEVVERRVNALGTTEPIVQRQGDDRILVQVPGLQNPQRLKDIIGQTAKLTFQMVDTSVPVQDAMKNRPPPGDSVLYSQDDPPVPYLVENRVIVSGEDLSNATPTYNSQTNEPVVSFTFNSRGATRFGQATQQNVGKPFAIVLDNQVISAPVIREPILGGTGQISGNFTAESANDLAV
;
A
#
# COMPACT_ATOMS: atom_id res chain seq x y z
N GLY A 1 -17.56 24.27 -8.77
CA GLY A 1 -16.54 24.80 -9.70
C GLY A 1 -15.18 24.21 -9.38
N ILE A 2 -14.26 24.18 -10.36
CA ILE A 2 -12.92 23.55 -10.24
C ILE A 2 -12.16 24.06 -9.01
N LYS A 3 -12.23 25.37 -8.71
CA LYS A 3 -11.62 25.99 -7.51
C LYS A 3 -12.08 25.41 -6.17
N TYR A 4 -13.34 24.96 -6.06
CA TYR A 4 -13.86 24.35 -4.84
C TYR A 4 -13.34 22.92 -4.66
N ARG A 5 -13.24 22.15 -5.76
CA ARG A 5 -12.68 20.78 -5.73
C ARG A 5 -11.19 20.77 -5.42
N THR A 6 -10.42 21.72 -5.96
CA THR A 6 -8.98 21.86 -5.66
C THR A 6 -8.75 22.26 -4.21
N SER A 7 -9.59 23.14 -3.64
CA SER A 7 -9.54 23.52 -2.23
C SER A 7 -9.81 22.33 -1.29
N THR A 8 -10.80 21.49 -1.59
CA THR A 8 -11.12 20.32 -0.74
C THR A 8 -10.01 19.26 -0.81
N ALA A 9 -9.50 18.97 -2.01
CA ALA A 9 -8.41 18.02 -2.20
C ALA A 9 -7.12 18.48 -1.48
N LEU A 10 -6.85 19.80 -1.49
CA LEU A 10 -5.67 20.36 -0.82
C LEU A 10 -5.80 20.34 0.71
N SER A 11 -6.99 20.60 1.25
CA SER A 11 -7.24 20.44 2.69
C SER A 11 -7.08 18.99 3.15
N GLN A 12 -7.57 18.02 2.36
CA GLN A 12 -7.36 16.60 2.64
C GLN A 12 -5.87 16.23 2.56
N ALA A 13 -5.14 16.76 1.58
CA ALA A 13 -3.70 16.53 1.47
C ALA A 13 -2.95 17.10 2.68
N ILE A 14 -3.31 18.29 3.16
CA ILE A 14 -2.72 18.90 4.36
C ILE A 14 -2.93 18.00 5.58
N GLU A 15 -4.14 17.47 5.78
CA GLU A 15 -4.47 16.59 6.91
C GLU A 15 -3.66 15.27 6.87
N VAL A 16 -3.50 14.69 5.68
CA VAL A 16 -2.67 13.48 5.48
C VAL A 16 -1.19 13.79 5.76
N VAL A 17 -0.68 14.91 5.25
CA VAL A 17 0.70 15.35 5.49
C VAL A 17 0.93 15.54 6.99
N GLU A 18 0.05 16.26 7.67
CA GLU A 18 0.16 16.52 9.10
C GLU A 18 0.17 15.23 9.94
N ARG A 19 -0.73 14.28 9.64
CA ARG A 19 -0.76 12.96 10.30
C ARG A 19 0.55 12.19 10.12
N ARG A 20 1.12 12.22 8.91
CA ARG A 20 2.38 11.55 8.56
C ARG A 20 3.60 12.17 9.25
N VAL A 21 3.63 13.49 9.33
CA VAL A 21 4.72 14.17 10.04
C VAL A 21 4.64 13.93 11.54
N ASN A 22 3.43 13.89 12.12
CA ASN A 22 3.24 13.57 13.54
C ASN A 22 3.66 12.12 13.88
N ALA A 23 3.49 11.17 12.96
CA ALA A 23 3.90 9.77 13.15
C ALA A 23 5.43 9.57 13.30
N LEU A 24 6.24 10.56 12.90
CA LEU A 24 7.70 10.54 13.06
C LEU A 24 8.18 10.77 14.50
N GLY A 25 7.27 11.07 15.42
CA GLY A 25 7.49 10.81 16.84
C GLY A 25 8.28 11.83 17.63
N THR A 26 8.16 13.15 17.36
CA THR A 26 8.17 14.28 18.34
C THR A 26 8.68 15.60 17.74
N THR A 27 7.75 16.50 17.41
CA THR A 27 7.79 17.98 17.42
C THR A 27 6.55 18.45 16.66
N GLU A 28 5.83 19.48 17.12
CA GLU A 28 4.66 20.01 16.39
C GLU A 28 5.10 20.58 15.04
N PRO A 29 4.77 19.93 13.90
CA PRO A 29 5.16 20.41 12.60
C PRO A 29 4.20 21.49 12.12
N ILE A 30 4.72 22.50 11.43
CA ILE A 30 3.89 23.53 10.81
C ILE A 30 3.62 23.10 9.37
N VAL A 31 2.38 22.68 9.11
CA VAL A 31 1.88 22.36 7.77
C VAL A 31 0.91 23.44 7.35
N GLN A 32 1.28 24.23 6.34
CA GLN A 32 0.46 25.34 5.87
C GLN A 32 0.35 25.34 4.35
N ARG A 33 -0.80 25.79 3.85
CA ARG A 33 -0.99 26.04 2.43
C ARG A 33 -0.11 27.22 1.98
N GLN A 34 0.66 27.02 0.93
CA GLN A 34 1.43 28.07 0.26
C GLN A 34 0.88 28.30 -1.15
N GLY A 35 0.13 29.38 -1.35
CA GLY A 35 -0.50 29.66 -2.65
C GLY A 35 -1.58 28.64 -3.01
N ASP A 36 -1.77 28.37 -4.30
CA ASP A 36 -2.90 27.56 -4.76
C ASP A 36 -2.63 26.05 -4.82
N ASP A 37 -1.37 25.65 -4.93
CA ASP A 37 -0.93 24.29 -5.29
C ASP A 37 0.24 23.75 -4.43
N ARG A 38 0.76 24.52 -3.46
CA ARG A 38 1.89 24.09 -2.63
C ARG A 38 1.52 23.97 -1.15
N ILE A 39 2.24 23.10 -0.47
CA ILE A 39 2.18 22.91 0.98
C ILE A 39 3.57 23.20 1.54
N LEU A 40 3.66 24.14 2.47
CA LEU A 40 4.85 24.44 3.25
C LEU A 40 4.85 23.54 4.48
N VAL A 41 5.88 22.71 4.61
CA VAL A 41 6.07 21.82 5.76
C VAL A 41 7.34 22.24 6.49
N GLN A 42 7.24 22.56 7.78
CA GLN A 42 8.37 22.87 8.64
C GLN A 42 8.38 21.92 9.83
N VAL A 43 9.48 21.20 10.02
CA VAL A 43 9.65 20.23 11.12
C VAL A 43 10.88 20.63 11.92
N PRO A 44 10.73 21.16 13.14
CA PRO A 44 11.86 21.55 13.99
C PRO A 44 12.72 20.32 14.35
N GLY A 45 14.05 20.46 14.36
CA GLY A 45 14.94 19.37 14.78
C GLY A 45 15.04 18.19 13.81
N LEU A 46 14.47 18.30 12.60
CA LEU A 46 14.57 17.26 11.58
C LEU A 46 16.01 17.09 11.09
N GLN A 47 16.62 15.95 11.42
CA GLN A 47 18.00 15.66 11.04
C GLN A 47 18.15 15.27 9.56
N ASN A 48 17.12 14.69 8.96
CA ASN A 48 17.17 14.21 7.57
C ASN A 48 15.92 14.62 6.76
N PRO A 49 16.01 15.71 5.97
CA PRO A 49 14.94 16.18 5.11
C PRO A 49 14.52 15.19 4.02
N GLN A 50 15.41 14.29 3.60
CA GLN A 50 15.14 13.34 2.53
C GLN A 50 14.11 12.28 2.97
N ARG A 51 14.29 11.72 4.17
CA ARG A 51 13.34 10.76 4.78
C ARG A 51 11.94 11.35 4.94
N LEU A 52 11.85 12.61 5.36
CA LEU A 52 10.57 13.32 5.44
C LEU A 52 9.91 13.46 4.07
N LYS A 53 10.69 13.79 3.04
CA LYS A 53 10.20 13.90 1.67
C LYS A 53 9.70 12.56 1.13
N ASP A 54 10.34 11.44 1.48
CA ASP A 54 9.92 10.11 1.04
C ASP A 54 8.58 9.72 1.68
N ILE A 55 8.42 9.95 2.99
CA ILE A 55 7.19 9.65 3.74
C ILE A 55 6.01 10.55 3.31
N ILE A 56 6.26 11.84 3.07
CA ILE A 56 5.21 12.78 2.63
C ILE A 56 4.91 12.63 1.13
N GLY A 57 5.93 12.37 0.32
CA GLY A 57 5.85 12.39 -1.14
C GLY A 57 5.35 11.08 -1.76
N GLN A 58 5.50 9.95 -1.07
CA GLN A 58 4.90 8.69 -1.51
C GLN A 58 3.48 8.61 -0.97
N THR A 59 2.47 8.85 -1.80
CA THR A 59 1.12 8.35 -1.50
C THR A 59 1.21 6.82 -1.50
N ALA A 60 1.51 6.22 -0.36
CA ALA A 60 1.63 4.78 -0.14
C ALA A 60 0.41 4.06 -0.72
N LYS A 61 0.48 3.71 -2.00
CA LYS A 61 -0.68 3.23 -2.76
C LYS A 61 -0.70 1.74 -2.60
N LEU A 62 -1.40 1.30 -1.57
CA LEU A 62 -1.64 -0.11 -1.32
C LEU A 62 -2.76 -0.62 -2.23
N THR A 63 -2.48 -1.63 -3.05
CA THR A 63 -3.47 -2.30 -3.89
C THR A 63 -3.36 -3.82 -3.79
N PHE A 64 -4.51 -4.47 -3.83
CA PHE A 64 -4.63 -5.92 -3.86
C PHE A 64 -5.11 -6.31 -5.25
N GLN A 65 -4.32 -7.13 -5.93
CA GLN A 65 -4.51 -7.50 -7.33
C GLN A 65 -4.27 -9.00 -7.49
N MET A 66 -4.90 -9.64 -8.46
CA MET A 66 -4.61 -11.05 -8.75
C MET A 66 -3.24 -11.18 -9.40
N VAL A 67 -2.54 -12.28 -9.12
CA VAL A 67 -1.37 -12.68 -9.91
C VAL A 67 -1.87 -13.54 -11.06
N ASP A 68 -1.54 -13.15 -12.29
CA ASP A 68 -1.83 -13.99 -13.44
C ASP A 68 -0.77 -15.11 -13.53
N THR A 69 -1.26 -16.34 -13.51
CA THR A 69 -0.46 -17.56 -13.64
C THR A 69 -0.66 -18.24 -14.99
N SER A 70 -1.39 -17.61 -15.92
CA SER A 70 -1.68 -18.15 -17.25
C SER A 70 -0.44 -18.24 -18.15
N VAL A 71 0.50 -17.31 -17.98
CA VAL A 71 1.76 -17.23 -18.73
C VAL A 71 2.93 -17.19 -17.75
N PRO A 72 4.02 -17.95 -17.99
CA PRO A 72 5.23 -17.81 -17.21
C PRO A 72 5.75 -16.37 -17.22
N VAL A 73 6.07 -15.83 -16.06
CA VAL A 73 6.54 -14.44 -15.94
C VAL A 73 7.80 -14.19 -16.79
N GLN A 74 8.65 -15.19 -16.98
CA GLN A 74 9.85 -15.07 -17.82
C GLN A 74 9.49 -14.83 -19.30
N ASP A 75 8.39 -15.40 -19.79
CA ASP A 75 7.93 -15.22 -21.16
C ASP A 75 7.25 -13.86 -21.34
N ALA A 76 6.51 -13.40 -20.32
CA ALA A 76 5.95 -12.05 -20.28
C ALA A 76 7.03 -10.96 -20.24
N MET A 77 8.17 -11.24 -19.60
CA MET A 77 9.34 -10.35 -19.56
C MET A 77 10.13 -10.31 -20.87
N LYS A 78 10.29 -11.45 -21.54
CA LYS A 78 10.98 -11.54 -22.85
C LYS A 78 10.16 -10.91 -23.97
N ASN A 79 8.84 -11.07 -23.90
CA ASN A 79 7.91 -10.51 -24.85
C ASN A 79 7.24 -9.28 -24.23
N ARG A 80 5.92 -9.15 -24.42
CA ARG A 80 5.09 -8.14 -23.79
C ARG A 80 4.11 -8.86 -22.86
N PRO A 81 3.81 -8.32 -21.66
CA PRO A 81 2.75 -8.84 -20.81
C PRO A 81 1.41 -8.91 -21.55
N PRO A 82 0.53 -9.87 -21.22
CA PRO A 82 -0.81 -9.93 -21.78
C PRO A 82 -1.57 -8.61 -21.55
N PRO A 83 -2.55 -8.28 -22.41
CA PRO A 83 -3.37 -7.08 -22.22
C PRO A 83 -4.11 -7.17 -20.88
N GLY A 84 -3.90 -6.17 -20.03
CA GLY A 84 -4.49 -6.15 -18.70
C GLY A 84 -3.53 -6.51 -17.57
N ASP A 85 -2.28 -6.89 -17.87
CA ASP A 85 -1.29 -7.27 -16.86
C ASP A 85 -0.06 -6.36 -16.88
N SER A 86 0.66 -6.36 -15.76
CA SER A 86 1.96 -5.71 -15.61
C SER A 86 2.94 -6.64 -14.91
N VAL A 87 4.21 -6.60 -15.30
CA VAL A 87 5.27 -7.27 -14.54
C VAL A 87 5.72 -6.32 -13.43
N LEU A 88 5.55 -6.76 -12.19
CA LEU A 88 6.02 -6.05 -11.00
C LEU A 88 7.08 -6.90 -10.29
N TYR A 89 8.00 -6.25 -9.59
CA TYR A 89 9.06 -6.91 -8.85
C TYR A 89 8.78 -6.88 -7.35
N SER A 90 9.17 -7.94 -6.64
CA SER A 90 9.18 -7.91 -5.20
C SER A 90 10.36 -7.13 -4.61
N GLN A 91 10.25 -6.83 -3.32
CA GLN A 91 11.34 -6.25 -2.53
C GLN A 91 12.33 -7.30 -1.99
N ASP A 92 12.22 -8.57 -2.41
CA ASP A 92 13.18 -9.61 -2.04
C ASP A 92 14.56 -9.34 -2.66
N ASP A 93 15.60 -9.94 -2.09
CA ASP A 93 16.95 -9.97 -2.66
C ASP A 93 17.36 -11.42 -2.96
N PRO A 94 17.43 -11.84 -4.25
CA PRO A 94 17.19 -11.04 -5.45
C PRO A 94 15.69 -10.76 -5.72
N PRO A 95 15.34 -9.67 -6.43
CA PRO A 95 13.96 -9.32 -6.74
C PRO A 95 13.27 -10.40 -7.58
N VAL A 96 12.07 -10.80 -7.15
CA VAL A 96 11.27 -11.81 -7.87
C VAL A 96 10.22 -11.12 -8.74
N PRO A 97 10.16 -11.39 -10.06
CA PRO A 97 9.14 -10.83 -10.92
C PRO A 97 7.81 -11.60 -10.76
N TYR A 98 6.71 -10.85 -10.72
CA TYR A 98 5.33 -11.35 -10.72
C TYR A 98 4.56 -10.73 -11.88
N LEU A 99 3.72 -11.54 -12.53
CA LEU A 99 2.74 -11.03 -13.50
C LEU A 99 1.46 -10.69 -12.73
N VAL A 100 1.14 -9.40 -12.64
CA VAL A 100 0.04 -8.88 -11.81
C VAL A 100 -1.03 -8.28 -12.69
N GLU A 101 -2.28 -8.67 -12.46
CA GLU A 101 -3.44 -8.10 -13.15
C GLU A 101 -3.59 -6.61 -12.78
N ASN A 102 -3.73 -5.72 -13.77
CA ASN A 102 -3.94 -4.28 -13.56
C ASN A 102 -5.29 -3.98 -12.88
N ARG A 103 -6.19 -4.96 -12.83
CA ARG A 103 -7.47 -4.85 -12.13
C ARG A 103 -7.25 -4.88 -10.62
N VAL A 104 -7.43 -3.74 -9.98
CA VAL A 104 -7.46 -3.60 -8.53
C VAL A 104 -8.74 -4.21 -7.96
N ILE A 105 -8.60 -5.19 -7.07
CA ILE A 105 -9.72 -5.84 -6.37
C ILE A 105 -10.22 -4.94 -5.24
N VAL A 106 -9.27 -4.54 -4.39
CA VAL A 106 -9.43 -3.63 -3.26
C VAL A 106 -8.14 -2.83 -3.10
N SER A 107 -8.23 -1.68 -2.47
CA SER A 107 -7.08 -0.81 -2.23
C SER A 107 -7.06 -0.26 -0.81
N GLY A 108 -6.04 0.53 -0.46
CA GLY A 108 -5.92 1.15 0.86
C GLY A 108 -7.13 1.98 1.29
N GLU A 109 -7.88 2.58 0.36
CA GLU A 109 -9.13 3.29 0.68
C GLU A 109 -10.27 2.38 1.14
N ASP A 110 -10.17 1.07 0.90
CA ASP A 110 -11.11 0.08 1.39
C ASP A 110 -10.74 -0.42 2.80
N LEU A 111 -9.62 0.03 3.37
CA LEU A 111 -9.22 -0.31 4.73
C LEU A 111 -9.90 0.61 5.75
N SER A 112 -10.45 0.01 6.80
CA SER A 112 -10.90 0.74 7.99
C SER A 112 -9.80 0.87 9.04
N ASN A 113 -8.84 -0.07 9.08
CA ASN A 113 -7.70 -0.04 9.98
C ASN A 113 -6.49 -0.77 9.37
N ALA A 114 -5.29 -0.28 9.65
CA ALA A 114 -4.02 -0.95 9.41
C ALA A 114 -3.11 -0.68 10.61
N THR A 115 -2.48 -1.71 11.17
CA THR A 115 -1.67 -1.56 12.38
C THR A 115 -0.44 -2.46 12.30
N PRO A 116 0.77 -1.92 12.52
CA PRO A 116 1.96 -2.75 12.61
C PRO A 116 1.87 -3.61 13.88
N THR A 117 2.15 -4.89 13.73
CA THR A 117 2.18 -5.85 14.83
C THR A 117 3.35 -6.82 14.62
N TYR A 118 3.50 -7.77 15.52
CA TYR A 118 4.49 -8.82 15.40
C TYR A 118 3.78 -10.16 15.28
N ASN A 119 4.25 -10.99 14.36
CA ASN A 119 3.81 -12.37 14.29
C ASN A 119 4.24 -13.09 15.58
N SER A 120 3.29 -13.65 16.33
CA SER A 120 3.55 -14.29 17.62
C SER A 120 4.41 -15.57 17.53
N GLN A 121 4.56 -16.15 16.34
CA GLN A 121 5.33 -17.38 16.12
C GLN A 121 6.77 -17.08 15.66
N THR A 122 6.93 -16.15 14.73
CA THR A 122 8.24 -15.83 14.11
C THR A 122 8.90 -14.59 14.70
N ASN A 123 8.18 -13.80 15.49
CA ASN A 123 8.59 -12.49 16.01
C ASN A 123 8.98 -11.49 14.90
N GLU A 124 8.45 -11.69 13.69
CA GLU A 124 8.66 -10.81 12.54
C GLU A 124 7.61 -9.69 12.51
N PRO A 125 7.98 -8.48 12.07
CA PRO A 125 7.04 -7.38 11.89
C PRO A 125 6.07 -7.69 10.74
N VAL A 126 4.77 -7.55 11.01
CA VAL A 126 3.70 -7.75 10.03
C VAL A 126 2.69 -6.62 10.14
N VAL A 127 1.93 -6.36 9.07
CA VAL A 127 0.85 -5.36 9.11
C VAL A 127 -0.49 -6.06 9.17
N SER A 128 -1.18 -5.93 10.31
CA SER A 128 -2.56 -6.40 10.45
C SER A 128 -3.50 -5.36 9.85
N PHE A 129 -4.46 -5.79 9.05
CA PHE A 129 -5.41 -4.89 8.41
C PHE A 129 -6.84 -5.38 8.53
N THR A 130 -7.75 -4.42 8.50
CA THR A 130 -9.20 -4.65 8.47
C THR A 130 -9.80 -3.83 7.35
N PHE A 131 -10.53 -4.48 6.46
CA PHE A 131 -11.34 -3.84 5.43
C PHE A 131 -12.64 -3.28 6.03
N ASN A 132 -13.12 -2.19 5.44
CA ASN A 132 -14.50 -1.76 5.60
C ASN A 132 -15.47 -2.75 4.91
N SER A 133 -16.77 -2.60 5.13
CA SER A 133 -17.78 -3.54 4.61
C SER A 133 -17.73 -3.73 3.08
N ARG A 134 -17.40 -2.67 2.35
CA ARG A 134 -17.26 -2.71 0.88
C ARG A 134 -16.04 -3.52 0.47
N GLY A 135 -14.88 -3.24 1.09
CA GLY A 135 -13.64 -3.96 0.88
C GLY A 135 -13.76 -5.45 1.21
N ALA A 136 -14.31 -5.78 2.38
CA ALA A 136 -14.52 -7.15 2.82
C ALA A 136 -15.39 -7.95 1.83
N THR A 137 -16.47 -7.35 1.32
CA THR A 137 -17.35 -7.98 0.34
C THR A 137 -16.64 -8.22 -0.99
N ARG A 138 -15.95 -7.20 -1.53
CA ARG A 138 -15.23 -7.31 -2.82
C ARG A 138 -14.10 -8.33 -2.74
N PHE A 139 -13.30 -8.26 -1.68
CA PHE A 139 -12.19 -9.18 -1.48
C PHE A 139 -12.67 -10.60 -1.21
N GLY A 140 -13.75 -10.78 -0.44
CA GLY A 140 -14.38 -12.07 -0.23
C GLY A 140 -14.90 -12.70 -1.52
N GLN A 141 -15.58 -11.93 -2.38
CA GLN A 141 -16.04 -12.40 -3.69
C GLN A 141 -14.87 -12.79 -4.61
N ALA A 142 -13.83 -11.96 -4.66
CA ALA A 142 -12.66 -12.24 -5.49
C ALA A 142 -11.91 -13.48 -5.02
N THR A 143 -11.70 -13.64 -3.71
CA THR A 143 -11.02 -14.81 -3.15
C THR A 143 -11.84 -16.09 -3.31
N GLN A 144 -13.17 -16.02 -3.20
CA GLN A 144 -14.05 -17.17 -3.43
C GLN A 144 -13.94 -17.74 -4.85
N GLN A 145 -13.75 -16.88 -5.85
CA GLN A 145 -13.62 -17.29 -7.26
C GLN A 145 -12.20 -17.72 -7.65
N ASN A 146 -11.21 -17.46 -6.79
CA ASN A 146 -9.79 -17.62 -7.11
C ASN A 146 -9.02 -18.43 -6.06
N VAL A 147 -9.71 -19.34 -5.35
CA VAL A 147 -9.04 -20.29 -4.45
C VAL A 147 -7.98 -21.08 -5.22
N GLY A 148 -6.80 -21.21 -4.63
CA GLY A 148 -5.63 -21.85 -5.23
C GLY A 148 -4.75 -20.93 -6.07
N LYS A 149 -5.18 -19.68 -6.34
CA LYS A 149 -4.36 -18.68 -7.05
C LYS A 149 -3.67 -17.72 -6.08
N PRO A 150 -2.50 -17.16 -6.45
CA PRO A 150 -1.89 -16.08 -5.70
C PRO A 150 -2.57 -14.73 -5.97
N PHE A 151 -2.56 -13.86 -4.97
CA PHE A 151 -2.86 -12.44 -5.14
C PHE A 151 -1.66 -11.63 -4.68
N ALA A 152 -1.36 -10.55 -5.38
CA ALA A 152 -0.30 -9.63 -5.04
C ALA A 152 -0.82 -8.50 -4.16
N ILE A 153 -0.07 -8.23 -3.10
CA ILE A 153 -0.18 -7.03 -2.29
C ILE A 153 0.90 -6.09 -2.79
N VAL A 154 0.47 -5.01 -3.44
CA VAL A 154 1.35 -4.07 -4.12
C VAL A 154 1.35 -2.75 -3.37
N LEU A 155 2.54 -2.23 -3.11
CA LEU A 155 2.77 -0.91 -2.56
C LEU A 155 3.67 -0.14 -3.53
N ASP A 156 3.19 1.01 -4.02
CA ASP A 156 3.97 1.89 -4.90
C ASP A 156 4.61 1.15 -6.09
N ASN A 157 3.82 0.28 -6.73
CA ASN A 157 4.21 -0.57 -7.86
C ASN A 157 5.27 -1.65 -7.54
N GLN A 158 5.52 -1.95 -6.27
CA GLN A 158 6.35 -3.07 -5.82
C GLN A 158 5.51 -4.12 -5.12
N VAL A 159 5.77 -5.40 -5.41
CA VAL A 159 5.10 -6.52 -4.75
C VAL A 159 5.70 -6.71 -3.37
N ILE A 160 4.88 -6.51 -2.34
CA ILE A 160 5.31 -6.71 -0.95
C ILE A 160 5.11 -8.16 -0.54
N SER A 161 4.03 -8.78 -1.02
CA SER A 161 3.69 -10.16 -0.72
C SER A 161 2.81 -10.74 -1.81
N ALA A 162 2.95 -12.02 -2.10
CA ALA A 162 2.13 -12.74 -3.08
C ALA A 162 1.60 -14.09 -2.52
N PRO A 163 0.79 -14.08 -1.44
CA PRO A 163 0.30 -15.30 -0.82
C PRO A 163 -0.73 -16.01 -1.70
N VAL A 164 -0.80 -17.34 -1.56
CA VAL A 164 -1.80 -18.19 -2.21
C VAL A 164 -3.09 -18.18 -1.41
N ILE A 165 -4.23 -17.98 -2.09
CA ILE A 165 -5.56 -18.05 -1.50
C ILE A 165 -5.86 -19.52 -1.17
N ARG A 166 -5.79 -19.89 0.11
CA ARG A 166 -6.09 -21.25 0.57
C ARG A 166 -7.58 -21.48 0.79
N GLU A 167 -8.26 -20.45 1.25
CA GLU A 167 -9.69 -20.44 1.53
C GLU A 167 -10.27 -19.05 1.24
N PRO A 168 -11.59 -18.93 0.99
CA PRO A 168 -12.24 -17.64 0.79
C PRO A 168 -12.09 -16.72 2.02
N ILE A 169 -11.61 -15.50 1.81
CA ILE A 169 -11.36 -14.53 2.89
C ILE A 169 -12.61 -13.67 3.08
N LEU A 170 -13.58 -14.19 3.82
CA LEU A 170 -14.88 -13.53 4.06
C LEU A 170 -14.88 -12.63 5.30
N GLY A 171 -13.89 -12.78 6.19
CA GLY A 171 -13.80 -12.06 7.46
C GLY A 171 -13.39 -10.59 7.32
N GLY A 172 -12.92 -10.17 6.14
CA GLY A 172 -12.48 -8.79 5.91
C GLY A 172 -11.23 -8.39 6.68
N THR A 173 -10.53 -9.33 7.32
CA THR A 173 -9.30 -9.10 8.07
C THR A 173 -8.18 -9.94 7.50
N GLY A 174 -6.94 -9.50 7.70
CA GLY A 174 -5.77 -10.26 7.28
C GLY A 174 -4.48 -9.68 7.85
N GLN A 175 -3.39 -10.37 7.54
CA GLN A 175 -2.04 -9.93 7.88
C GLN A 175 -1.21 -9.90 6.60
N ILE A 176 -0.45 -8.83 6.43
CA ILE A 176 0.55 -8.67 5.37
C ILE A 176 1.89 -9.03 5.99
N SER A 177 2.45 -10.14 5.54
CA SER A 177 3.80 -10.58 5.85
C SER A 177 4.72 -10.33 4.66
N GLY A 178 5.96 -9.91 4.93
CA GLY A 178 7.01 -9.62 3.95
C GLY A 178 8.30 -9.23 4.67
N ASN A 179 9.33 -8.82 3.93
CA ASN A 179 10.60 -8.34 4.48
C ASN A 179 10.46 -6.93 5.07
N PHE A 180 9.45 -6.70 5.92
CA PHE A 180 9.25 -5.42 6.57
C PHE A 180 10.32 -5.18 7.63
N THR A 181 10.78 -3.95 7.74
CA THR A 181 11.36 -3.42 8.96
C THR A 181 10.23 -2.86 9.84
N ALA A 182 10.45 -2.77 11.16
CA ALA A 182 9.49 -2.15 12.09
C ALA A 182 9.11 -0.71 11.65
N GLU A 183 10.06 0.00 11.04
CA GLU A 183 9.85 1.32 10.47
C GLU A 183 8.93 1.28 9.24
N SER A 184 9.22 0.41 8.25
CA SER A 184 8.38 0.28 7.04
C SER A 184 6.96 -0.21 7.33
N ALA A 185 6.77 -1.05 8.35
CA ALA A 185 5.46 -1.51 8.77
C ALA A 185 4.64 -0.37 9.38
N ASN A 186 5.30 0.55 10.09
CA ASN A 186 4.67 1.76 10.62
C ASN A 186 4.32 2.73 9.48
N ASP A 187 5.24 2.96 8.53
CA ASP A 187 5.01 3.84 7.39
C ASP A 187 3.83 3.37 6.51
N LEU A 188 3.61 2.05 6.42
CA LEU A 188 2.49 1.46 5.68
C LEU A 188 1.13 1.68 6.37
N ALA A 189 1.12 1.87 7.69
CA ALA A 189 -0.08 1.97 8.49
C ALA A 189 -0.65 3.41 8.63
N VAL A 190 0.01 4.42 8.04
CA VAL A 190 -0.27 5.86 8.26
C VAL A 190 -0.93 6.58 7.08
#